data_AF-A0A8S9YZ20-F1
#
_entry.id   AF-A0A8S9YZ20-F1
#
_cell.length_a   1.000
_cell.length_b   1.000
_cell.length_c   1.000
_cell.angle_alpha   90.00
_cell.angle_beta   90.00
_cell.angle_gamma   90.00
#
_symmetry.space_group_name_H-M   'P 1'
#
loop_
_entity.id
_entity.type
_entity.pdbx_description
1 polymer ?
#
loop_
_entity_poly.entity_id
_entity_poly.type
_entity_poly.pdbx_seq_one_letter_code
_entity_poly.pdbx_strand_id
1 'polypeptide(L)'
;MQGCALILQDVPENTEIGIDLKFWRVGKRFSGIKNIPAGFHYVYFSAVDKECKSGQRIGFCEWFPQSGFLMKKWLPKEEDFEDIRLTSVDIDRLTENYTELSMYLGPYPSEHYRDWIALTSFISPSSLDRLLPECGRINSCAQFLSQQSSSQQRLALHNEVSSPLTINPEDLLPKLDIVPGTEIRFCHLPRKPLFPPDSGPLDITAHGIDQTYTLDAVLNTLSSDCETENNRMDKKKGLLIKECEILAELQFSYIVFLLNHVLDGWWHWRRIVRLFANCEQAVHLRPHLYTDLLTVLYHQLCSASQSKNFLESDSSDMSTAELADLFFSEAADVHRVSPTEPAFLPSVMRKLLRNILYSTINSSVNNEGIDSIRGLLHERAEGFCHSLEQRFHWGITPKSLCNDNKVTDVLVDDVDWDGDEAPVIVQM
;
A
#
# COMPACT_ATOMS: atom_id res chain seq x y z
N MET A 1 -3.38 24.55 -24.58
CA MET A 1 -3.65 23.93 -23.27
C MET A 1 -2.38 23.20 -22.84
N GLN A 2 -1.83 23.46 -21.65
CA GLN A 2 -0.65 22.76 -21.12
C GLN A 2 -1.15 21.68 -20.14
N GLY A 3 -1.34 20.45 -20.62
CA GLY A 3 -1.86 19.33 -19.80
C GLY A 3 -3.35 19.02 -20.03
N CYS A 4 -3.85 18.00 -19.33
CA CYS A 4 -5.25 17.59 -19.34
C CYS A 4 -6.06 18.37 -18.29
N ALA A 5 -7.37 18.50 -18.49
CA ALA A 5 -8.30 18.97 -17.46
C ALA A 5 -9.29 17.87 -17.07
N LEU A 6 -9.49 17.69 -15.76
CA LEU A 6 -10.58 16.92 -15.19
C LEU A 6 -11.73 17.87 -14.86
N ILE A 7 -12.85 17.74 -15.55
CA ILE A 7 -14.06 18.52 -15.32
C ILE A 7 -14.97 17.72 -14.39
N LEU A 8 -15.36 18.31 -13.28
CA LEU A 8 -16.25 17.72 -12.28
C LEU A 8 -17.54 18.54 -12.21
N GLN A 9 -18.64 17.96 -12.68
CA GLN A 9 -19.95 18.62 -12.73
C GLN A 9 -20.75 18.38 -11.46
N ASP A 10 -21.52 19.39 -11.05
CA ASP A 10 -22.51 19.32 -9.97
C ASP A 10 -21.94 18.90 -8.60
N VAL A 11 -20.65 19.15 -8.37
CA VAL A 11 -19.97 18.86 -7.10
C VAL A 11 -20.60 19.71 -5.99
N PRO A 12 -21.05 19.10 -4.88
CA PRO A 12 -21.56 19.85 -3.74
C PRO A 12 -20.49 20.76 -3.13
N GLU A 13 -20.88 21.95 -2.70
CA GLU A 13 -20.00 22.84 -1.95
C GLU A 13 -19.49 22.17 -0.67
N ASN A 14 -18.26 22.48 -0.28
CA ASN A 14 -17.51 21.93 0.86
C ASN A 14 -17.08 20.47 0.72
N THR A 15 -17.42 19.76 -0.36
CA THR A 15 -16.87 18.43 -0.67
C THR A 15 -15.35 18.48 -0.62
N GLU A 16 -14.73 17.55 0.09
CA GLU A 16 -13.28 17.40 0.07
C GLU A 16 -12.89 16.67 -1.21
N ILE A 17 -12.01 17.26 -2.01
CA ILE A 17 -11.50 16.67 -3.24
C ILE A 17 -9.98 16.74 -3.22
N GLY A 18 -9.35 15.61 -3.47
CA GLY A 18 -7.92 15.46 -3.60
C GLY A 18 -7.50 14.85 -4.92
N ILE A 19 -6.31 15.25 -5.33
CA ILE A 19 -5.57 14.61 -6.41
C ILE A 19 -4.13 14.43 -5.94
N ASP A 20 -3.65 13.19 -6.03
CA ASP A 20 -2.32 12.79 -5.59
C ASP A 20 -2.03 13.26 -4.15
N LEU A 21 -0.98 14.06 -3.93
CA LEU A 21 -0.53 14.45 -2.60
C LEU A 21 -1.19 15.71 -2.06
N LYS A 22 -2.37 16.12 -2.58
CA LYS A 22 -3.04 17.33 -2.09
C LYS A 22 -4.55 17.25 -2.21
N PHE A 23 -5.23 17.81 -1.23
CA PHE A 23 -6.70 17.91 -1.21
C PHE A 23 -7.17 19.22 -0.59
N TRP A 24 -8.42 19.57 -0.90
CA TRP A 24 -9.04 20.82 -0.46
C TRP A 24 -10.55 20.63 -0.28
N ARG A 25 -11.17 21.50 0.53
CA ARG A 25 -12.62 21.73 0.47
C ARG A 25 -12.95 22.63 -0.70
N VAL A 26 -13.84 22.19 -1.57
CA VAL A 26 -14.16 22.92 -2.80
C VAL A 26 -15.32 23.90 -2.60
N GLY A 27 -15.23 25.08 -3.21
CA GLY A 27 -16.29 26.09 -3.13
C GLY A 27 -17.40 25.88 -4.16
N LYS A 28 -18.53 26.58 -4.01
CA LYS A 28 -19.71 26.50 -4.88
C LYS A 28 -19.48 26.58 -6.39
N ARG A 29 -18.43 27.26 -6.84
CA ARG A 29 -18.11 27.46 -8.27
C ARG A 29 -16.97 26.57 -8.77
N PHE A 30 -16.51 25.63 -7.96
CA PHE A 30 -15.50 24.68 -8.40
C PHE A 30 -16.06 23.77 -9.49
N SER A 31 -15.28 23.54 -10.54
CA SER A 31 -15.69 22.69 -11.67
C SER A 31 -14.61 21.69 -12.09
N GLY A 32 -13.58 21.49 -11.26
CA GLY A 32 -12.54 20.50 -11.50
C GLY A 32 -11.11 21.05 -11.48
N ILE A 33 -10.19 20.33 -12.11
CA ILE A 33 -8.73 20.52 -12.00
C ILE A 33 -8.13 20.63 -13.40
N LYS A 34 -7.24 21.61 -13.63
CA LYS A 34 -6.55 21.85 -14.91
C LYS A 34 -5.05 21.64 -14.81
N ASN A 35 -4.43 21.47 -15.97
CA ASN A 35 -2.99 21.29 -16.15
C ASN A 35 -2.46 20.02 -15.46
N ILE A 36 -3.27 18.97 -15.43
CA ILE A 36 -2.86 17.66 -14.92
C ILE A 36 -1.84 17.06 -15.90
N PRO A 37 -0.65 16.65 -15.41
CA PRO A 37 0.34 15.97 -16.23
C PRO A 37 -0.18 14.66 -16.84
N ALA A 38 0.52 14.16 -17.84
CA ALA A 38 0.18 12.86 -18.43
C ALA A 38 0.62 11.71 -17.51
N GLY A 39 -0.19 10.66 -17.43
CA GLY A 39 0.13 9.44 -16.69
C GLY A 39 -0.87 9.13 -15.58
N PHE A 40 -0.43 8.28 -14.65
CA PHE A 40 -1.23 7.84 -13.53
C PHE A 40 -1.45 8.96 -12.51
N HIS A 41 -2.70 9.14 -12.10
CA HIS A 41 -3.10 10.03 -11.01
C HIS A 41 -4.19 9.37 -10.17
N TYR A 42 -4.20 9.69 -8.88
CA TYR A 42 -5.19 9.18 -7.94
C TYR A 42 -6.08 10.31 -7.47
N VAL A 43 -7.39 10.20 -7.73
CA VAL A 43 -8.38 11.19 -7.32
C VAL A 43 -9.23 10.59 -6.22
N TYR A 44 -9.45 11.35 -5.16
CA TYR A 44 -10.22 10.92 -4.01
C TYR A 44 -11.07 12.07 -3.49
N PHE A 45 -12.17 11.74 -2.83
CA PHE A 45 -13.10 12.72 -2.32
C PHE A 45 -13.88 12.19 -1.13
N SER A 46 -14.41 13.13 -0.35
CA SER A 46 -15.33 12.86 0.76
C SER A 46 -16.50 13.81 0.65
N ALA A 47 -17.70 13.26 0.50
CA ALA A 47 -18.93 14.03 0.63
C ALA A 47 -19.04 14.62 2.04
N VAL A 48 -19.77 15.71 2.18
CA VAL A 48 -19.96 16.37 3.48
C VAL A 48 -21.42 16.43 3.86
N ASP A 49 -21.69 16.27 5.15
CA ASP A 49 -23.03 16.42 5.70
C ASP A 49 -23.44 17.90 5.85
N LYS A 50 -24.62 18.14 6.42
CA LYS A 50 -25.13 19.50 6.67
C LYS A 50 -24.31 20.30 7.68
N GLU A 51 -23.54 19.62 8.52
CA GLU A 51 -22.63 20.22 9.50
C GLU A 51 -21.21 20.42 8.92
N CYS A 52 -21.03 20.16 7.62
CA CYS A 52 -19.75 20.22 6.93
C CYS A 52 -18.70 19.24 7.49
N LYS A 53 -19.17 18.11 8.03
CA LYS A 53 -18.31 16.99 8.45
C LYS A 53 -18.11 16.06 7.27
N SER A 54 -16.86 15.67 7.06
CA SER A 54 -16.49 14.75 5.99
C SER A 54 -16.99 13.33 6.29
N GLY A 55 -17.61 12.72 5.27
CA GLY A 55 -18.00 11.31 5.27
C GLY A 55 -16.85 10.39 4.90
N GLN A 56 -17.21 9.17 4.50
CA GLN A 56 -16.24 8.17 4.03
C GLN A 56 -15.50 8.69 2.80
N ARG A 57 -14.23 8.29 2.67
CA ARG A 57 -13.41 8.67 1.53
C ARG A 57 -13.54 7.63 0.43
N ILE A 58 -13.79 8.11 -0.78
CA ILE A 58 -13.91 7.30 -1.99
C ILE A 58 -12.84 7.78 -2.96
N GLY A 59 -12.14 6.84 -3.59
CA GLY A 59 -11.11 7.13 -4.56
C GLY A 59 -11.25 6.31 -5.83
N PHE A 60 -10.73 6.87 -6.92
CA PHE A 60 -10.62 6.22 -8.20
C PHE A 60 -9.29 6.59 -8.88
N CYS A 61 -8.83 5.71 -9.76
CA CYS A 61 -7.60 5.89 -10.52
C CYS A 61 -7.92 6.39 -11.92
N GLU A 62 -7.08 7.27 -12.45
CA GLU A 62 -7.19 7.73 -13.84
C GLU A 62 -5.84 7.76 -14.53
N TRP A 63 -5.83 7.45 -15.83
CA TRP A 63 -4.67 7.61 -16.68
C TRP A 63 -4.87 8.82 -17.60
N PHE A 64 -4.27 9.94 -17.23
CA PHE A 64 -4.46 11.19 -17.93
C PHE A 64 -3.66 11.25 -19.24
N PRO A 65 -4.28 11.70 -20.36
CA PRO A 65 -3.56 11.96 -21.60
C PRO A 65 -2.69 13.22 -21.49
N GLN A 66 -1.83 13.44 -22.49
CA GLN A 66 -0.96 14.62 -22.53
C GLN A 66 -1.72 15.95 -22.62
N SER A 67 -2.88 15.94 -23.27
CA SER A 67 -3.79 17.07 -23.37
C SER A 67 -5.19 16.58 -23.67
N GLY A 68 -6.19 17.29 -23.18
CA GLY A 68 -7.59 16.96 -23.44
C GLY A 68 -8.45 17.19 -22.21
N PHE A 69 -9.61 16.54 -22.21
CA PHE A 69 -10.60 16.64 -21.16
C PHE A 69 -11.04 15.25 -20.72
N LEU A 70 -11.13 15.06 -19.40
CA LEU A 70 -11.93 14.01 -18.79
C LEU A 70 -13.10 14.69 -18.09
N MET A 71 -14.28 14.10 -18.13
CA MET A 71 -15.47 14.69 -17.53
C MET A 71 -16.19 13.67 -16.67
N LYS A 72 -16.54 14.08 -15.46
CA LYS A 72 -17.33 13.30 -14.53
C LYS A 72 -18.44 14.16 -13.95
N LYS A 73 -19.54 13.52 -13.56
CA LYS A 73 -20.69 14.19 -12.95
C LYS A 73 -21.04 13.57 -11.62
N TRP A 74 -21.31 14.43 -10.64
CA TRP A 74 -21.73 13.99 -9.32
C TRP A 74 -23.14 13.40 -9.34
N LEU A 75 -23.31 12.26 -8.69
CA LEU A 75 -24.59 11.59 -8.46
C LEU A 75 -25.00 11.76 -6.99
N PRO A 76 -25.93 12.69 -6.68
CA PRO A 76 -26.26 13.02 -5.28
C PRO A 76 -26.80 11.87 -4.43
N LYS A 77 -27.33 10.80 -5.04
CA LYS A 77 -27.86 9.64 -4.32
C LYS A 77 -26.79 8.64 -3.92
N GLU A 78 -25.79 8.47 -4.78
CA GLU A 78 -24.69 7.52 -4.58
C GLU A 78 -23.50 8.19 -3.88
N GLU A 79 -23.52 9.53 -3.78
CA GLU A 79 -22.41 10.35 -3.29
C GLU A 79 -21.10 10.00 -4.01
N ASP A 80 -21.19 9.77 -5.32
CA ASP A 80 -20.09 9.34 -6.20
C ASP A 80 -20.17 10.03 -7.57
N PHE A 81 -19.15 9.85 -8.39
CA PHE A 81 -19.05 10.34 -9.76
C PHE A 81 -19.39 9.28 -10.79
N GLU A 82 -20.08 9.68 -11.86
CA GLU A 82 -20.20 8.89 -13.10
C GLU A 82 -19.32 9.48 -14.22
N ASP A 83 -18.77 8.60 -15.07
CA ASP A 83 -17.99 9.00 -16.23
C ASP A 83 -18.86 9.50 -17.37
N ILE A 84 -18.55 10.69 -17.87
CA ILE A 84 -19.19 11.25 -19.06
C ILE A 84 -18.29 11.00 -20.27
N ARG A 85 -18.80 10.20 -21.21
CA ARG A 85 -18.15 10.00 -22.51
C ARG A 85 -18.30 11.27 -23.36
N LEU A 86 -17.18 11.92 -23.64
CA LEU A 86 -17.12 13.12 -24.49
C LEU A 86 -17.11 12.73 -25.97
N THR A 87 -18.00 13.35 -26.75
CA THR A 87 -17.96 13.27 -28.22
C THR A 87 -17.02 14.32 -28.80
N SER A 88 -16.70 14.23 -30.11
CA SER A 88 -15.89 15.25 -30.78
C SER A 88 -16.51 16.65 -30.66
N VAL A 89 -17.84 16.74 -30.77
CA VAL A 89 -18.59 17.99 -30.64
C VAL A 89 -18.44 18.57 -29.24
N ASP A 90 -18.47 17.73 -28.20
CA ASP A 90 -18.27 18.19 -26.82
C ASP A 90 -16.85 18.71 -26.61
N ILE A 91 -15.84 18.02 -27.16
CA ILE A 91 -14.44 18.43 -27.09
C ILE A 91 -14.23 19.78 -27.80
N ASP A 92 -14.82 19.99 -28.98
CA ASP A 92 -14.74 21.26 -29.70
C ASP A 92 -15.36 22.39 -28.87
N ARG A 93 -16.57 22.16 -28.32
CA ARG A 93 -17.26 23.13 -27.47
C ARG A 93 -16.48 23.49 -26.20
N LEU A 94 -15.87 22.49 -25.55
CA LEU A 94 -15.02 22.70 -24.37
C LEU A 94 -13.75 23.46 -24.72
N THR A 95 -13.17 23.19 -25.89
CA THR A 95 -11.96 23.86 -26.37
C THR A 95 -12.24 25.33 -26.67
N GLU A 96 -13.34 25.63 -27.36
CA GLU A 96 -13.77 27.00 -27.65
C GLU A 96 -14.07 27.80 -26.38
N ASN A 97 -14.73 27.17 -25.39
CA ASN A 97 -15.09 27.83 -24.14
C ASN A 97 -14.02 27.70 -23.02
N TYR A 98 -12.83 27.20 -23.33
CA TYR A 98 -11.84 26.87 -22.30
C TYR A 98 -11.42 28.08 -21.47
N THR A 99 -11.37 29.28 -22.06
CA THR A 99 -10.98 30.50 -21.34
C THR A 99 -11.89 30.79 -20.16
N GLU A 100 -13.21 30.73 -20.34
CA GLU A 100 -14.19 30.93 -19.27
C GLU A 100 -14.17 29.75 -18.28
N LEU A 101 -14.20 28.52 -18.81
CA LEU A 101 -14.17 27.30 -17.99
C LEU A 101 -12.95 27.28 -17.06
N SER A 102 -11.78 27.68 -17.55
CA SER A 102 -10.53 27.64 -16.80
C SER A 102 -10.54 28.53 -15.55
N MET A 103 -11.45 29.50 -15.44
CA MET A 103 -11.61 30.35 -14.25
C MET A 103 -12.19 29.56 -13.06
N TYR A 104 -12.85 28.44 -13.34
CA TYR A 104 -13.51 27.56 -12.35
C TYR A 104 -12.73 26.28 -12.08
N LEU A 105 -11.58 26.09 -12.74
CA LEU A 105 -10.70 24.94 -12.57
C LEU A 105 -9.50 25.29 -11.68
N GLY A 106 -9.30 24.52 -10.62
CA GLY A 106 -8.11 24.61 -9.77
C GLY A 106 -6.86 24.12 -10.52
N PRO A 107 -5.69 24.76 -10.37
CA PRO A 107 -4.46 24.25 -10.96
C PRO A 107 -4.00 22.96 -10.24
N TYR A 108 -3.52 21.98 -10.99
CA TYR A 108 -2.85 20.81 -10.43
C TYR A 108 -1.62 21.24 -9.58
N PRO A 109 -1.37 20.61 -8.42
CA PRO A 109 -0.28 20.97 -7.51
C PRO A 109 1.08 20.47 -8.01
N SER A 110 1.60 21.16 -9.00
CA SER A 110 2.85 20.82 -9.70
C SER A 110 4.08 20.73 -8.77
N GLU A 111 4.04 21.38 -7.61
CA GLU A 111 5.09 21.33 -6.59
C GLU A 111 5.35 19.91 -6.06
N HIS A 112 4.33 19.04 -6.04
CA HIS A 112 4.43 17.67 -5.52
C HIS A 112 4.51 16.61 -6.63
N TYR A 113 4.53 17.02 -7.90
CA TYR A 113 4.51 16.08 -9.03
C TYR A 113 5.72 15.12 -9.03
N ARG A 114 6.91 15.62 -8.65
CA ARG A 114 8.11 14.77 -8.58
C ARG A 114 7.99 13.69 -7.51
N ASP A 115 7.43 14.04 -6.37
CA ASP A 115 7.20 13.10 -5.27
C ASP A 115 6.13 12.07 -5.67
N TRP A 116 5.05 12.52 -6.33
CA TRP A 116 4.03 11.64 -6.88
C TRP A 116 4.62 10.58 -7.83
N ILE A 117 5.44 11.01 -8.79
CA ILE A 117 6.11 10.10 -9.73
C ILE A 117 7.03 9.12 -9.00
N ALA A 118 7.74 9.56 -7.96
CA ALA A 118 8.61 8.67 -7.18
C ALA A 118 7.80 7.60 -6.43
N LEU A 119 6.66 7.99 -5.85
CA LEU A 119 5.75 7.12 -5.10
C LEU A 119 4.93 6.14 -5.96
N THR A 120 4.83 6.40 -7.27
CA THR A 120 3.99 5.63 -8.20
C THR A 120 4.75 5.06 -9.39
N SER A 121 6.09 5.06 -9.30
CA SER A 121 6.99 4.75 -10.41
C SER A 121 6.90 3.32 -10.98
N PHE A 122 6.25 2.38 -10.28
CA PHE A 122 5.98 1.01 -10.74
C PHE A 122 4.52 0.77 -11.11
N ILE A 123 3.61 1.67 -10.75
CA ILE A 123 2.20 1.55 -11.11
C ILE A 123 2.05 1.65 -12.62
N SER A 124 1.36 0.67 -13.20
CA SER A 124 1.10 0.57 -14.63
C SER A 124 -0.38 0.24 -14.88
N PRO A 125 -0.90 0.42 -16.10
CA PRO A 125 -2.26 0.03 -16.42
C PRO A 125 -2.57 -1.44 -16.09
N SER A 126 -1.64 -2.37 -16.40
CA SER A 126 -1.83 -3.79 -16.07
C SER A 126 -1.85 -4.05 -14.57
N SER A 127 -1.02 -3.33 -13.80
CA SER A 127 -1.03 -3.45 -12.34
C SER A 127 -2.35 -2.93 -11.75
N LEU A 128 -2.90 -1.85 -12.30
CA LEU A 128 -4.19 -1.29 -11.88
C LEU A 128 -5.36 -2.21 -12.24
N ASP A 129 -5.38 -2.77 -13.45
CA ASP A 129 -6.39 -3.75 -13.86
C ASP A 129 -6.42 -4.96 -12.92
N ARG A 130 -5.28 -5.34 -12.37
CA ARG A 130 -5.18 -6.40 -11.37
C ARG A 130 -5.66 -5.97 -10.00
N LEU A 131 -5.23 -4.79 -9.52
CA LEU A 131 -5.42 -4.34 -8.13
C LEU A 131 -6.78 -3.68 -7.85
N LEU A 132 -7.31 -2.90 -8.80
CA LEU A 132 -8.51 -2.08 -8.57
C LEU A 132 -9.74 -2.95 -8.35
N PRO A 133 -10.65 -2.63 -7.40
CA PRO A 133 -11.94 -3.29 -7.30
C PRO A 133 -12.70 -3.32 -8.63
N GLU A 134 -13.55 -4.34 -8.86
CA GLU A 134 -14.32 -4.46 -10.12
C GLU A 134 -15.24 -3.26 -10.36
N CYS A 135 -15.73 -2.64 -9.28
CA CYS A 135 -16.52 -1.41 -9.34
C CYS A 135 -15.69 -0.16 -9.72
N GLY A 136 -14.36 -0.26 -9.76
CA GLY A 136 -13.47 0.87 -10.04
C GLY A 136 -13.45 1.95 -8.95
N ARG A 137 -13.94 1.63 -7.75
CA ARG A 137 -13.98 2.53 -6.58
C ARG A 137 -13.29 1.90 -5.40
N ILE A 138 -12.46 2.69 -4.73
CA ILE A 138 -11.77 2.32 -3.50
C ILE A 138 -12.44 3.07 -2.36
N ASN A 139 -13.09 2.35 -1.46
CA ASN A 139 -13.73 2.92 -0.28
C ASN A 139 -12.77 2.85 0.90
N SER A 140 -12.73 3.89 1.74
CA SER A 140 -11.91 3.92 2.96
C SER A 140 -12.25 2.78 3.93
N CYS A 141 -13.52 2.36 3.93
CA CYS A 141 -14.02 1.26 4.73
C CYS A 141 -14.58 0.16 3.82
N ALA A 142 -14.37 -1.10 4.19
CA ALA A 142 -14.98 -2.23 3.50
C ALA A 142 -16.51 -2.15 3.56
N GLN A 143 -17.15 -2.41 2.43
CA GLN A 143 -18.60 -2.53 2.36
C GLN A 143 -18.97 -3.97 2.69
N PHE A 144 -19.89 -4.17 3.63
CA PHE A 144 -20.25 -5.50 4.10
C PHE A 144 -21.70 -5.86 3.78
N LEU A 145 -21.90 -7.11 3.40
CA LEU A 145 -23.19 -7.80 3.34
C LEU A 145 -23.31 -8.69 4.57
N SER A 146 -24.38 -8.50 5.34
CA SER A 146 -24.70 -9.43 6.41
C SER A 146 -25.32 -10.69 5.83
N GLN A 147 -24.79 -11.85 6.22
CA GLN A 147 -25.40 -13.13 5.89
C GLN A 147 -26.79 -13.21 6.55
N GLN A 148 -27.82 -13.49 5.73
CA GLN A 148 -29.18 -13.60 6.25
C GLN A 148 -29.28 -14.79 7.24
N SER A 149 -29.72 -14.50 8.47
CA SER A 149 -30.03 -15.52 9.48
C SER A 149 -31.54 -15.66 9.67
N SER A 150 -32.01 -16.89 9.87
CA SER A 150 -33.40 -17.15 10.22
C SER A 150 -33.63 -16.97 11.73
N SER A 151 -34.88 -16.68 12.14
CA SER A 151 -35.23 -16.60 13.57
C SER A 151 -34.95 -17.91 14.31
N GLN A 152 -35.07 -19.06 13.63
CA GLN A 152 -34.77 -20.38 14.19
C GLN A 152 -33.26 -20.57 14.43
N GLN A 153 -32.41 -20.10 13.51
CA GLN A 153 -30.96 -20.12 13.68
C GLN A 153 -30.51 -19.24 14.86
N ARG A 154 -31.09 -18.03 14.98
CA ARG A 154 -30.81 -17.14 16.13
C ARG A 154 -31.27 -17.72 17.47
N LEU A 155 -32.41 -18.41 17.50
CA LEU A 155 -32.91 -19.09 18.70
C LEU A 155 -32.06 -20.32 19.07
N ALA A 156 -31.53 -21.05 18.08
CA ALA A 156 -30.62 -22.16 18.31
C ALA A 156 -29.30 -21.70 18.96
N LEU A 157 -28.68 -20.62 18.44
CA LEU A 157 -27.50 -20.02 19.08
C LEU A 157 -27.79 -19.57 20.52
N HIS A 158 -28.94 -18.93 20.78
CA HIS A 158 -29.30 -18.50 22.14
C HIS A 158 -29.45 -19.68 23.12
N ASN A 159 -29.92 -20.84 22.65
CA ASN A 159 -30.03 -22.04 23.49
C ASN A 159 -28.66 -22.70 23.74
N GLU A 160 -27.73 -22.63 22.80
CA GLU A 160 -26.36 -23.13 22.96
C GLU A 160 -25.52 -22.27 23.91
N VAL A 161 -25.73 -20.95 23.93
CA VAL A 161 -25.10 -20.01 24.87
C VAL A 161 -25.43 -20.30 26.35
N SER A 162 -26.48 -21.09 26.62
CA SER A 162 -26.82 -21.52 27.98
C SER A 162 -25.92 -22.64 28.54
N SER A 163 -25.00 -23.18 27.73
CA SER A 163 -23.99 -24.16 28.15
C SER A 163 -22.61 -23.49 28.32
N PRO A 164 -22.03 -23.44 29.53
CA PRO A 164 -20.91 -22.54 29.86
C PRO A 164 -19.52 -23.00 29.38
N LEU A 165 -19.40 -23.81 28.33
CA LEU A 165 -18.10 -24.28 27.83
C LEU A 165 -18.03 -24.20 26.30
N THR A 166 -16.99 -23.51 25.80
CA THR A 166 -16.46 -23.53 24.41
C THR A 166 -17.22 -22.81 23.29
N ILE A 167 -17.81 -21.63 23.51
CA ILE A 167 -18.23 -20.77 22.38
C ILE A 167 -17.33 -19.53 22.37
N ASN A 168 -16.55 -19.35 21.31
CA ASN A 168 -15.78 -18.12 21.13
C ASN A 168 -16.76 -16.96 20.90
N PRO A 169 -16.61 -15.84 21.62
CA PRO A 169 -17.55 -14.71 21.51
C PRO A 169 -17.65 -14.15 20.09
N GLU A 170 -16.63 -14.36 19.25
CA GLU A 170 -16.61 -13.98 17.84
C GLU A 170 -17.59 -14.79 16.98
N ASP A 171 -17.82 -16.06 17.32
CA ASP A 171 -18.79 -16.92 16.61
C ASP A 171 -20.24 -16.45 16.80
N LEU A 172 -20.48 -15.55 17.77
CA LEU A 172 -21.76 -14.91 18.03
C LEU A 172 -21.98 -13.63 17.22
N LEU A 173 -20.93 -13.12 16.55
CA LEU A 173 -21.04 -11.91 15.73
C LEU A 173 -21.77 -12.22 14.40
N PRO A 174 -22.50 -11.24 13.84
CA PRO A 174 -23.04 -11.38 12.50
C PRO A 174 -21.93 -11.70 11.50
N LYS A 175 -22.12 -12.74 10.69
CA LYS A 175 -21.22 -13.02 9.58
C LYS A 175 -21.38 -11.92 8.54
N LEU A 176 -20.30 -11.17 8.34
CA LEU A 176 -20.21 -10.07 7.40
C LEU A 176 -19.24 -10.48 6.30
N ASP A 177 -19.75 -10.59 5.08
CA ASP A 177 -18.95 -10.81 3.89
C ASP A 177 -18.73 -9.48 3.19
N ILE A 178 -17.55 -9.24 2.62
CA ILE A 178 -17.31 -8.03 1.81
C ILE A 178 -18.22 -8.08 0.59
N VAL A 179 -18.80 -6.95 0.20
CA VAL A 179 -19.59 -6.82 -1.03
C VAL A 179 -18.69 -7.20 -2.21
N PRO A 180 -19.01 -8.27 -2.97
CA PRO A 180 -18.16 -8.71 -4.07
C PRO A 180 -17.93 -7.62 -5.10
N GLY A 181 -16.69 -7.50 -5.58
CA GLY A 181 -16.27 -6.50 -6.55
C GLY A 181 -15.90 -5.14 -5.94
N THR A 182 -15.96 -4.99 -4.61
CA THR A 182 -15.55 -3.77 -3.88
C THR A 182 -14.21 -3.92 -3.17
N GLU A 183 -13.71 -5.15 -3.06
CA GLU A 183 -12.42 -5.48 -2.47
C GLU A 183 -11.25 -5.07 -3.37
N ILE A 184 -10.21 -4.53 -2.75
CA ILE A 184 -8.93 -4.36 -3.43
C ILE A 184 -8.33 -5.75 -3.65
N ARG A 185 -7.94 -6.04 -4.88
CA ARG A 185 -7.45 -7.37 -5.29
C ARG A 185 -5.93 -7.48 -5.08
N PHE A 186 -5.50 -7.30 -3.84
CA PHE A 186 -4.12 -7.57 -3.44
C PHE A 186 -3.75 -9.05 -3.67
N CYS A 187 -2.47 -9.31 -3.91
CA CYS A 187 -1.96 -10.67 -3.96
C CYS A 187 -2.13 -11.35 -2.60
N HIS A 188 -2.40 -12.65 -2.64
CA HIS A 188 -2.50 -13.42 -1.42
C HIS A 188 -1.10 -13.66 -0.83
N LEU A 189 -0.83 -12.99 0.29
CA LEU A 189 0.36 -13.30 1.09
C LEU A 189 0.03 -14.47 2.04
N PRO A 190 0.83 -15.55 2.04
CA PRO A 190 0.68 -16.63 3.01
C PRO A 190 0.80 -16.11 4.45
N ARG A 191 0.01 -16.68 5.37
CA ARG A 191 0.12 -16.36 6.81
C ARG A 191 1.35 -17.02 7.44
N LYS A 192 1.68 -18.24 6.99
CA LYS A 192 2.83 -19.01 7.44
C LYS A 192 3.84 -19.15 6.29
N PRO A 193 5.15 -19.22 6.58
CA PRO A 193 6.16 -19.50 5.56
C PRO A 193 5.83 -20.77 4.79
N LEU A 194 5.95 -20.70 3.47
CA LEU A 194 5.80 -21.83 2.57
C LEU A 194 7.13 -22.58 2.42
N PHE A 195 7.03 -23.86 2.08
CA PHE A 195 8.15 -24.75 1.78
C PHE A 195 7.73 -25.75 0.69
N PRO A 196 8.68 -26.38 -0.02
CA PRO A 196 8.38 -27.41 -1.01
C PRO A 196 7.56 -28.57 -0.44
N PRO A 197 6.64 -29.16 -1.21
CA PRO A 197 5.98 -30.41 -0.81
C PRO A 197 7.01 -31.49 -0.45
N ASP A 198 6.68 -32.33 0.51
CA ASP A 198 7.52 -33.43 0.98
C ASP A 198 8.89 -33.02 1.61
N SER A 199 9.02 -31.75 2.02
CA SER A 199 10.20 -31.26 2.75
C SER A 199 10.40 -31.97 4.10
N GLY A 200 11.64 -32.32 4.42
CA GLY A 200 11.99 -32.83 5.75
C GLY A 200 11.93 -31.73 6.82
N PRO A 201 11.91 -32.07 8.13
CA PRO A 201 11.86 -31.07 9.21
C PRO A 201 12.96 -30.01 9.15
N LEU A 202 14.18 -30.40 8.76
CA LEU A 202 15.31 -29.47 8.59
C LEU A 202 15.06 -28.46 7.47
N ASP A 203 14.51 -28.90 6.35
CA ASP A 203 14.19 -28.03 5.21
C ASP A 203 13.03 -27.08 5.54
N ILE A 204 12.03 -27.57 6.29
CA ILE A 204 10.93 -26.74 6.80
C ILE A 204 11.48 -25.63 7.70
N THR A 205 12.35 -25.96 8.67
CA THR A 205 12.99 -24.96 9.52
C THR A 205 13.81 -23.96 8.70
N ALA A 206 14.56 -24.42 7.70
CA ALA A 206 15.34 -23.54 6.82
C ALA A 206 14.45 -22.55 6.06
N HIS A 207 13.31 -23.01 5.51
CA HIS A 207 12.32 -22.14 4.84
C HIS A 207 11.51 -21.25 5.81
N GLY A 208 11.43 -21.63 7.09
CA GLY A 208 10.89 -20.76 8.13
C GLY A 208 11.81 -19.59 8.48
N ILE A 209 13.13 -19.84 8.50
CA ILE A 209 14.17 -18.84 8.75
C ILE A 209 14.35 -17.92 7.52
N ASP A 210 14.44 -18.49 6.32
CA ASP A 210 14.55 -17.78 5.06
C ASP A 210 13.31 -17.98 4.18
N GLN A 211 12.54 -16.91 4.02
CA GLN A 211 11.26 -16.92 3.32
C GLN A 211 11.40 -16.74 1.80
N THR A 212 12.60 -16.90 1.22
CA THR A 212 12.83 -16.75 -0.24
C THR A 212 11.91 -17.66 -1.05
N TYR A 213 11.65 -18.90 -0.61
CA TYR A 213 10.69 -19.78 -1.26
C TYR A 213 9.25 -19.23 -1.21
N THR A 214 8.88 -18.61 -0.09
CA THR A 214 7.57 -17.96 0.05
C THR A 214 7.46 -16.77 -0.90
N LEU A 215 8.51 -15.95 -0.99
CA LEU A 215 8.58 -14.84 -1.95
C LEU A 215 8.44 -15.34 -3.39
N ASP A 216 9.12 -16.44 -3.74
CA ASP A 216 9.02 -17.04 -5.07
C ASP A 216 7.59 -17.47 -5.40
N ALA A 217 6.92 -18.14 -4.46
CA ALA A 217 5.53 -18.55 -4.61
C ALA A 217 4.62 -17.33 -4.83
N VAL A 218 4.75 -16.28 -4.02
CA VAL A 218 3.99 -15.03 -4.18
C VAL A 218 4.24 -14.40 -5.55
N LEU A 219 5.50 -14.25 -5.97
CA LEU A 219 5.84 -13.68 -7.27
C LEU A 219 5.27 -14.51 -8.43
N ASN A 220 5.20 -15.82 -8.29
CA ASN A 220 4.61 -16.67 -9.31
C ASN A 220 3.10 -16.47 -9.42
N THR A 221 2.38 -16.12 -8.34
CA THR A 221 0.95 -15.74 -8.42
C THR A 221 0.72 -14.42 -9.16
N LEU A 222 1.74 -13.57 -9.24
CA LEU A 222 1.71 -12.30 -9.97
C LEU A 222 2.11 -12.44 -11.44
N SER A 223 2.49 -13.63 -11.87
CA SER A 223 2.77 -13.94 -13.27
C SER A 223 1.48 -14.34 -13.97
N SER A 224 1.30 -13.96 -15.23
CA SER A 224 0.12 -14.41 -15.99
C SER A 224 0.19 -15.93 -16.21
N ASP A 225 -0.97 -16.58 -16.39
CA ASP A 225 -1.07 -18.04 -16.64
C ASP A 225 -0.33 -18.50 -17.92
N CYS A 226 0.22 -17.56 -18.70
CA CYS A 226 0.97 -17.86 -19.91
C CYS A 226 2.46 -18.07 -19.58
N GLU A 227 2.93 -19.31 -19.68
CA GLU A 227 4.34 -19.69 -19.38
C GLU A 227 5.39 -18.82 -20.09
N THR A 228 5.07 -18.27 -21.26
CA THR A 228 5.94 -17.37 -22.03
C THR A 228 6.20 -16.01 -21.35
N GLU A 229 5.38 -15.60 -20.38
CA GLU A 229 5.53 -14.32 -19.66
C GLU A 229 6.25 -14.42 -18.32
N ASN A 230 6.43 -15.63 -17.77
CA ASN A 230 7.02 -15.87 -16.44
C ASN A 230 8.43 -15.29 -16.25
N ASN A 231 9.19 -15.18 -17.34
CA ASN A 231 10.55 -14.61 -17.36
C ASN A 231 10.65 -13.34 -18.20
N ARG A 232 9.52 -12.71 -18.53
CA ARG A 232 9.52 -11.50 -19.33
C ARG A 232 10.08 -10.35 -18.49
N MET A 233 11.11 -9.71 -19.03
CA MET A 233 11.74 -8.55 -18.42
C MET A 233 11.06 -7.26 -18.89
N ASP A 234 10.86 -6.34 -17.96
CA ASP A 234 10.65 -4.95 -18.27
C ASP A 234 11.98 -4.33 -18.72
N LYS A 235 12.08 -3.99 -20.00
CA LYS A 235 13.32 -3.44 -20.59
C LYS A 235 13.69 -2.05 -20.04
N LYS A 236 12.73 -1.31 -19.49
CA LYS A 236 12.94 0.04 -18.97
C LYS A 236 13.45 -0.01 -17.53
N LYS A 237 12.98 -0.97 -16.74
CA LYS A 237 13.31 -1.15 -15.33
C LYS A 237 14.43 -2.16 -15.09
N GLY A 238 14.63 -3.12 -16.00
CA GLY A 238 15.60 -4.20 -15.83
C GLY A 238 15.16 -5.27 -14.83
N LEU A 239 13.86 -5.34 -14.52
CA LEU A 239 13.25 -6.31 -13.61
C LEU A 239 12.34 -7.29 -14.35
N LEU A 240 12.04 -8.43 -13.75
CA LEU A 240 10.95 -9.29 -14.22
C LEU A 240 9.61 -8.58 -14.02
N ILE A 241 8.62 -8.84 -14.89
CA ILE A 241 7.29 -8.23 -14.76
C ILE A 241 6.68 -8.51 -13.38
N LYS A 242 6.76 -9.74 -12.88
CA LYS A 242 6.27 -10.10 -11.53
C LYS A 242 6.95 -9.32 -10.39
N GLU A 243 8.21 -8.95 -10.59
CA GLU A 243 8.97 -8.12 -9.65
C GLU A 243 8.52 -6.66 -9.73
N CYS A 244 8.23 -6.13 -10.92
CA CYS A 244 7.56 -4.84 -11.08
C CYS A 244 6.18 -4.84 -10.41
N GLU A 245 5.40 -5.92 -10.57
CA GLU A 245 4.04 -6.03 -10.05
C GLU A 245 3.98 -6.03 -8.51
N ILE A 246 4.90 -6.71 -7.82
CA ILE A 246 4.95 -6.66 -6.35
C ILE A 246 5.37 -5.27 -5.85
N LEU A 247 6.26 -4.57 -6.56
CA LEU A 247 6.65 -3.20 -6.22
C LEU A 247 5.52 -2.20 -6.52
N ALA A 248 4.77 -2.40 -7.61
CA ALA A 248 3.58 -1.62 -7.93
C ALA A 248 2.51 -1.80 -6.84
N GLU A 249 2.32 -3.02 -6.36
CA GLU A 249 1.39 -3.33 -5.28
C GLU A 249 1.83 -2.73 -3.94
N LEU A 250 3.13 -2.78 -3.62
CA LEU A 250 3.69 -2.10 -2.44
C LEU A 250 3.50 -0.58 -2.50
N GLN A 251 3.63 0.02 -3.69
CA GLN A 251 3.34 1.44 -3.89
C GLN A 251 1.86 1.75 -3.76
N PHE A 252 1.01 0.94 -4.39
CA PHE A 252 -0.44 1.12 -4.36
C PHE A 252 -1.00 0.98 -2.94
N SER A 253 -0.53 -0.01 -2.16
CA SER A 253 -0.97 -0.22 -0.78
C SER A 253 -0.60 0.96 0.13
N TYR A 254 0.57 1.58 -0.09
CA TYR A 254 0.96 2.84 0.56
C TYR A 254 0.03 4.00 0.18
N ILE A 255 -0.25 4.16 -1.12
CA ILE A 255 -1.09 5.24 -1.64
C ILE A 255 -2.53 5.14 -1.13
N VAL A 256 -3.17 3.98 -1.23
CA VAL A 256 -4.57 3.81 -0.78
C VAL A 256 -4.71 3.90 0.73
N PHE A 257 -3.69 3.49 1.48
CA PHE A 257 -3.67 3.70 2.92
C PHE A 257 -3.59 5.17 3.27
N LEU A 258 -2.56 5.86 2.77
CA LEU A 258 -2.29 7.23 3.17
C LEU A 258 -3.36 8.17 2.62
N LEU A 259 -3.67 8.11 1.33
CA LEU A 259 -4.54 9.09 0.69
C LEU A 259 -6.03 8.76 0.82
N ASN A 260 -6.39 7.48 0.86
CA ASN A 260 -7.79 7.03 0.88
C ASN A 260 -8.21 6.40 2.20
N HIS A 261 -7.33 6.42 3.21
CA HIS A 261 -7.59 5.94 4.57
C HIS A 261 -7.94 4.45 4.65
N VAL A 262 -7.47 3.65 3.68
CA VAL A 262 -7.73 2.20 3.63
C VAL A 262 -6.73 1.47 4.53
N LEU A 263 -7.17 1.07 5.72
CA LEU A 263 -6.30 0.42 6.71
C LEU A 263 -5.72 -0.91 6.19
N ASP A 264 -6.45 -1.65 5.34
CA ASP A 264 -5.94 -2.88 4.72
C ASP A 264 -4.68 -2.63 3.87
N GLY A 265 -4.58 -1.45 3.25
CA GLY A 265 -3.37 -1.04 2.52
C GLY A 265 -2.14 -0.95 3.44
N TRP A 266 -2.33 -0.51 4.68
CA TRP A 266 -1.26 -0.47 5.69
C TRP A 266 -0.81 -1.86 6.11
N TRP A 267 -1.77 -2.71 6.48
CA TRP A 267 -1.48 -4.10 6.85
C TRP A 267 -0.77 -4.84 5.73
N HIS A 268 -1.25 -4.68 4.51
CA HIS A 268 -0.66 -5.32 3.34
C HIS A 268 0.75 -4.82 3.06
N TRP A 269 0.96 -3.50 3.09
CA TRP A 269 2.29 -2.90 2.98
C TRP A 269 3.27 -3.53 3.97
N ARG A 270 2.89 -3.61 5.26
CA ARG A 270 3.74 -4.20 6.31
C ARG A 270 4.10 -5.64 6.02
N ARG A 271 3.14 -6.43 5.52
CA ARG A 271 3.36 -7.85 5.19
C ARG A 271 4.32 -8.02 4.02
N ILE A 272 4.23 -7.20 2.97
CA ILE A 272 5.19 -7.22 1.85
C ILE A 272 6.59 -6.87 2.36
N VAL A 273 6.75 -5.76 3.09
CA VAL A 273 8.06 -5.31 3.59
C VAL A 273 8.69 -6.35 4.52
N ARG A 274 7.88 -6.96 5.42
CA ARG A 274 8.32 -8.04 6.30
C ARG A 274 8.79 -9.26 5.51
N LEU A 275 8.05 -9.66 4.47
CA LEU A 275 8.45 -10.79 3.60
C LEU A 275 9.83 -10.52 2.98
N PHE A 276 10.05 -9.35 2.38
CA PHE A 276 11.35 -8.99 1.81
C PHE A 276 12.48 -8.99 2.85
N ALA A 277 12.22 -8.51 4.06
CA ALA A 277 13.19 -8.52 5.16
C ALA A 277 13.52 -9.94 5.66
N ASN A 278 12.65 -10.91 5.42
CA ASN A 278 12.85 -12.32 5.79
C ASN A 278 13.49 -13.17 4.69
N CYS A 279 13.86 -12.60 3.55
CA CYS A 279 14.47 -13.34 2.44
C CYS A 279 15.95 -12.96 2.31
N GLU A 280 16.85 -13.65 3.00
CA GLU A 280 18.29 -13.38 2.94
C GLU A 280 18.88 -13.86 1.60
N GLN A 281 18.53 -15.08 1.16
CA GLN A 281 18.96 -15.62 -0.12
C GLN A 281 18.47 -14.79 -1.31
N ALA A 282 17.25 -14.25 -1.24
CA ALA A 282 16.70 -13.42 -2.30
C ALA A 282 17.53 -12.15 -2.58
N VAL A 283 18.24 -11.61 -1.59
CA VAL A 283 19.16 -10.47 -1.79
C VAL A 283 20.24 -10.82 -2.82
N HIS A 284 20.78 -12.04 -2.74
CA HIS A 284 21.81 -12.52 -3.65
C HIS A 284 21.28 -12.85 -5.03
N LEU A 285 20.07 -13.41 -5.09
CA LEU A 285 19.42 -13.86 -6.32
C LEU A 285 18.79 -12.71 -7.12
N ARG A 286 18.37 -11.64 -6.44
CA ARG A 286 17.59 -10.52 -7.04
C ARG A 286 18.11 -9.15 -6.62
N PRO A 287 19.39 -8.81 -6.82
CA PRO A 287 19.95 -7.56 -6.31
C PRO A 287 19.31 -6.31 -6.93
N HIS A 288 18.83 -6.38 -8.17
CA HIS A 288 18.07 -5.29 -8.81
C HIS A 288 16.73 -5.03 -8.12
N LEU A 289 15.97 -6.08 -7.77
CA LEU A 289 14.71 -5.96 -7.05
C LEU A 289 14.91 -5.28 -5.71
N TYR A 290 15.93 -5.69 -4.94
CA TYR A 290 16.24 -5.06 -3.66
C TYR A 290 16.70 -3.60 -3.83
N THR A 291 17.43 -3.31 -4.89
CA THR A 291 17.89 -1.95 -5.22
C THR A 291 16.70 -1.02 -5.45
N ASP A 292 15.70 -1.47 -6.21
CA ASP A 292 14.47 -0.71 -6.45
C ASP A 292 13.53 -0.68 -5.24
N LEU A 293 13.44 -1.77 -4.48
CA LEU A 293 12.73 -1.82 -3.20
C LEU A 293 13.25 -0.74 -2.24
N LEU A 294 14.58 -0.61 -2.07
CA LEU A 294 15.17 0.42 -1.21
C LEU A 294 14.80 1.83 -1.68
N THR A 295 14.73 2.06 -2.99
CA THR A 295 14.29 3.34 -3.54
C THR A 295 12.82 3.61 -3.26
N VAL A 296 11.94 2.61 -3.43
CA VAL A 296 10.52 2.73 -3.09
C VAL A 296 10.35 3.07 -1.61
N LEU A 297 10.99 2.31 -0.72
CA LEU A 297 10.92 2.52 0.72
C LEU A 297 11.48 3.88 1.14
N TYR A 298 12.59 4.31 0.55
CA TYR A 298 13.15 5.64 0.79
C TYR A 298 12.14 6.75 0.50
N HIS A 299 11.52 6.73 -0.68
CA HIS A 299 10.54 7.75 -1.06
C HIS A 299 9.27 7.69 -0.20
N GLN A 300 8.76 6.50 0.09
CA GLN A 300 7.58 6.31 0.95
C GLN A 300 7.81 6.83 2.38
N LEU A 301 8.93 6.47 3.01
CA LEU A 301 9.24 6.91 4.38
C LEU A 301 9.59 8.40 4.43
N CYS A 302 10.28 8.93 3.41
CA CYS A 302 10.52 10.38 3.32
C CYS A 302 9.20 11.15 3.17
N SER A 303 8.30 10.68 2.30
CA SER A 303 6.96 11.25 2.11
C SER A 303 6.15 11.18 3.40
N ALA A 304 6.09 10.02 4.06
CA ALA A 304 5.36 9.85 5.32
C ALA A 304 5.89 10.78 6.43
N SER A 305 7.21 10.94 6.55
CA SER A 305 7.81 11.85 7.54
C SER A 305 7.49 13.34 7.30
N GLN A 306 7.09 13.69 6.09
CA GLN A 306 6.78 15.06 5.67
C GLN A 306 5.30 15.27 5.39
N SER A 307 4.45 14.27 5.67
CA SER A 307 3.02 14.26 5.37
C SER A 307 2.30 15.50 5.89
N LYS A 308 2.70 16.00 7.07
CA LYS A 308 2.19 17.23 7.68
C LYS A 308 2.29 18.45 6.78
N ASN A 309 3.29 18.50 5.88
CA ASN A 309 3.50 19.65 5.00
C ASN A 309 2.52 19.72 3.82
N PHE A 310 1.87 18.61 3.45
CA PHE A 310 1.05 18.54 2.23
C PHE A 310 -0.29 17.81 2.39
N LEU A 311 -0.50 17.09 3.50
CA LEU A 311 -1.73 16.37 3.83
C LEU A 311 -2.45 16.92 5.08
N GLU A 312 -2.00 18.06 5.61
CA GLU A 312 -2.77 18.85 6.58
C GLU A 312 -3.69 19.83 5.84
N SER A 313 -4.99 19.76 6.15
CA SER A 313 -5.98 20.78 5.80
C SER A 313 -6.36 21.55 7.05
N ASP A 314 -6.79 22.81 6.90
CA ASP A 314 -7.31 23.63 8.00
C ASP A 314 -8.60 23.05 8.66
N SER A 315 -9.14 21.94 8.11
CA SER A 315 -10.30 21.21 8.64
C SER A 315 -9.91 20.17 9.69
N SER A 316 -10.65 20.16 10.80
CA SER A 316 -10.40 19.41 12.05
C SER A 316 -10.65 17.90 12.02
N ASP A 317 -10.97 17.32 10.86
CA ASP A 317 -11.52 15.96 10.80
C ASP A 317 -10.44 14.98 10.29
N MET A 318 -10.03 14.03 11.15
CA MET A 318 -9.00 12.98 10.94
C MET A 318 -7.87 13.37 10.00
N SER A 319 -6.80 13.93 10.56
CA SER A 319 -5.69 14.39 9.73
C SER A 319 -5.05 13.18 9.04
N THR A 320 -4.92 13.25 7.72
CA THR A 320 -4.18 12.24 6.95
C THR A 320 -2.72 12.15 7.44
N ALA A 321 -2.22 13.23 8.06
CA ALA A 321 -0.97 13.27 8.79
C ALA A 321 -0.91 12.30 10.00
N GLU A 322 -1.99 12.12 10.76
CA GLU A 322 -2.03 11.14 11.87
C GLU A 322 -1.94 9.70 11.37
N LEU A 323 -2.47 9.39 10.18
CA LEU A 323 -2.28 8.08 9.56
C LEU A 323 -0.82 7.86 9.16
N ALA A 324 -0.11 8.91 8.75
CA ALA A 324 1.32 8.80 8.50
C ALA A 324 2.11 8.48 9.78
N ASP A 325 1.65 8.95 10.94
CA ASP A 325 2.26 8.63 12.24
C ASP A 325 2.14 7.12 12.55
N LEU A 326 1.17 6.38 11.97
CA LEU A 326 1.09 4.90 12.11
C LEU A 326 2.31 4.18 11.52
N PHE A 327 3.01 4.76 10.54
CA PHE A 327 4.28 4.19 10.05
C PHE A 327 5.35 4.16 11.14
N PHE A 328 5.29 5.11 12.08
CA PHE A 328 6.33 5.37 13.06
C PHE A 328 5.90 5.08 14.50
N SER A 329 4.59 4.87 14.71
CA SER A 329 4.01 4.63 16.03
C SER A 329 4.27 3.21 16.51
N GLU A 330 4.69 3.11 17.77
CA GLU A 330 4.82 1.85 18.49
C GLU A 330 3.47 1.17 18.78
N ALA A 331 2.38 1.95 18.83
CA ALA A 331 1.04 1.46 19.14
C ALA A 331 0.37 0.74 17.96
N ALA A 332 0.96 0.80 16.76
CA ALA A 332 0.48 0.07 15.58
C ALA A 332 0.85 -1.44 15.61
N ASP A 333 1.65 -1.88 16.59
CA ASP A 333 1.89 -3.30 16.87
C ASP A 333 0.88 -3.81 17.90
N VAL A 334 -0.26 -4.29 17.40
CA VAL A 334 -1.34 -4.90 18.20
C VAL A 334 -0.85 -6.14 18.99
N HIS A 335 0.29 -6.73 18.61
CA HIS A 335 0.84 -7.96 19.19
C HIS A 335 2.13 -7.76 20.01
N ARG A 336 2.47 -6.54 20.43
CA ARG A 336 3.64 -6.33 21.31
C ARG A 336 3.42 -7.06 22.64
N VAL A 337 4.12 -8.17 22.85
CA VAL A 337 4.03 -8.98 24.07
C VAL A 337 4.79 -8.32 25.23
N SER A 338 5.74 -7.42 24.92
CA SER A 338 6.45 -6.64 25.94
C SER A 338 6.79 -5.21 25.49
N PRO A 339 6.90 -4.26 26.44
CA PRO A 339 7.35 -2.89 26.16
C PRO A 339 8.83 -2.79 25.76
N THR A 340 9.57 -3.91 25.72
CA THR A 340 10.98 -3.94 25.30
C THR A 340 11.18 -4.43 23.86
N GLU A 341 10.13 -4.90 23.20
CA GLU A 341 10.20 -5.37 21.82
C GLU A 341 10.33 -4.18 20.84
N PRO A 342 11.27 -4.18 19.89
CA PRO A 342 11.46 -3.05 18.98
C PRO A 342 10.23 -2.85 18.10
N ALA A 343 9.86 -1.59 17.83
CA ALA A 343 8.72 -1.28 16.97
C ALA A 343 8.90 -1.92 15.59
N PHE A 344 7.79 -2.31 14.94
CA PHE A 344 7.79 -2.99 13.65
C PHE A 344 8.79 -2.40 12.65
N LEU A 345 8.70 -1.09 12.37
CA LEU A 345 9.47 -0.49 11.28
C LEU A 345 10.98 -0.46 11.56
N PRO A 346 11.47 0.01 12.74
CA PRO A 346 12.87 -0.16 13.12
C PRO A 346 13.37 -1.60 13.04
N SER A 347 12.59 -2.57 13.53
CA SER A 347 12.96 -3.99 13.55
C SER A 347 13.10 -4.57 12.13
N VAL A 348 12.10 -4.34 11.28
CA VAL A 348 12.07 -4.85 9.92
C VAL A 348 13.13 -4.16 9.04
N MET A 349 13.32 -2.83 9.18
CA MET A 349 14.37 -2.11 8.46
C MET A 349 15.77 -2.58 8.88
N ARG A 350 15.99 -2.81 10.18
CA ARG A 350 17.23 -3.39 10.70
C ARG A 350 17.51 -4.74 10.05
N LYS A 351 16.54 -5.66 10.04
CA LYS A 351 16.70 -6.99 9.43
C LYS A 351 16.96 -6.91 7.92
N LEU A 352 16.17 -6.12 7.20
CA LEU A 352 16.32 -5.93 5.74
C LEU A 352 17.72 -5.39 5.39
N LEU A 353 18.12 -4.29 6.01
CA LEU A 353 19.41 -3.64 5.74
C LEU A 353 20.58 -4.51 6.18
N ARG A 354 20.43 -5.24 7.29
CA ARG A 354 21.41 -6.24 7.73
C ARG A 354 21.63 -7.29 6.64
N ASN A 355 20.58 -7.93 6.17
CA ASN A 355 20.68 -8.98 5.15
C ASN A 355 21.35 -8.45 3.87
N ILE A 356 21.06 -7.21 3.47
CA ILE A 356 21.70 -6.57 2.32
C ILE A 356 23.19 -6.32 2.54
N LEU A 357 23.57 -5.71 3.67
CA LEU A 357 24.96 -5.33 3.94
C LEU A 357 25.86 -6.55 4.17
N TYR A 358 25.38 -7.60 4.84
CA TYR A 358 26.16 -8.83 5.03
C TYR A 358 26.35 -9.63 3.74
N SER A 359 25.31 -9.68 2.90
CA SER A 359 25.32 -10.38 1.61
C SER A 359 26.49 -9.94 0.71
N THR A 360 26.78 -8.64 0.69
CA THR A 360 27.79 -8.05 -0.19
C THR A 360 29.22 -8.17 0.34
N ILE A 361 29.40 -8.39 1.65
CA ILE A 361 30.71 -8.58 2.28
C ILE A 361 31.22 -10.03 2.07
N ASN A 362 30.33 -11.00 2.03
CA ASN A 362 30.67 -12.43 2.00
C ASN A 362 30.71 -13.05 0.59
N SER A 363 30.48 -12.28 -0.49
CA SER A 363 30.52 -12.83 -1.85
C SER A 363 31.96 -12.99 -2.35
N SER A 364 32.48 -14.21 -2.29
CA SER A 364 33.80 -14.63 -2.83
C SER A 364 33.77 -15.02 -4.31
N VAL A 365 32.68 -14.76 -5.03
CA VAL A 365 32.46 -15.25 -6.40
C VAL A 365 32.76 -14.14 -7.40
N ASN A 366 33.94 -14.22 -8.03
CA ASN A 366 34.40 -13.31 -9.07
C ASN A 366 33.49 -13.35 -10.30
N ASN A 367 32.55 -12.42 -10.41
CA ASN A 367 31.81 -12.13 -11.63
C ASN A 367 31.70 -10.60 -11.75
N GLU A 368 32.62 -9.99 -12.51
CA GLU A 368 32.84 -8.53 -12.56
C GLU A 368 31.54 -7.70 -12.75
N GLY A 369 30.57 -8.21 -13.53
CA GLY A 369 29.27 -7.55 -13.73
C GLY A 369 28.30 -7.65 -12.56
N ILE A 370 28.23 -8.80 -11.88
CA ILE A 370 27.33 -9.04 -10.73
C ILE A 370 27.90 -8.36 -9.48
N ASP A 371 29.23 -8.35 -9.33
CA ASP A 371 29.93 -7.66 -8.24
C ASP A 371 29.69 -6.15 -8.28
N SER A 372 29.61 -5.56 -9.48
CA SER A 372 29.26 -4.15 -9.65
C SER A 372 27.83 -3.83 -9.17
N ILE A 373 26.85 -4.66 -9.50
CA ILE A 373 25.45 -4.46 -9.10
C ILE A 373 25.30 -4.64 -7.57
N ARG A 374 25.98 -5.63 -7.00
CA ARG A 374 26.00 -5.85 -5.55
C ARG A 374 26.67 -4.69 -4.81
N GLY A 375 27.75 -4.13 -5.36
CA GLY A 375 28.37 -2.91 -4.85
C GLY A 375 27.39 -1.72 -4.83
N LEU A 376 26.64 -1.49 -5.92
CA LEU A 376 25.62 -0.44 -5.97
C LEU A 376 24.49 -0.66 -4.96
N LEU A 377 24.04 -1.91 -4.77
CA LEU A 377 23.04 -2.25 -3.75
C LEU A 377 23.57 -1.96 -2.34
N HIS A 378 24.84 -2.29 -2.06
CA HIS A 378 25.49 -1.98 -0.79
C HIS A 378 25.55 -0.48 -0.53
N GLU A 379 26.04 0.31 -1.50
CA GLU A 379 26.10 1.77 -1.39
C GLU A 379 24.71 2.39 -1.16
N ARG A 380 23.68 1.87 -1.85
CA ARG A 380 22.30 2.31 -1.66
C ARG A 380 21.78 1.97 -0.26
N ALA A 381 22.09 0.79 0.26
CA ALA A 381 21.74 0.38 1.61
C ALA A 381 22.43 1.26 2.67
N GLU A 382 23.72 1.56 2.50
CA GLU A 382 24.43 2.50 3.38
C GLU A 382 23.79 3.88 3.34
N GLY A 383 23.54 4.43 2.15
CA GLY A 383 22.86 5.72 2.00
C GLY A 383 21.49 5.74 2.69
N PHE A 384 20.75 4.64 2.59
CA PHE A 384 19.45 4.52 3.24
C PHE A 384 19.57 4.46 4.77
N CYS A 385 20.53 3.71 5.32
CA CYS A 385 20.83 3.74 6.76
C CYS A 385 21.07 5.17 7.25
N HIS A 386 21.91 5.95 6.55
CA HIS A 386 22.18 7.34 6.92
C HIS A 386 20.92 8.21 6.89
N SER A 387 20.06 8.03 5.88
CA SER A 387 18.78 8.75 5.80
C SER A 387 17.83 8.38 6.94
N LEU A 388 17.75 7.10 7.31
CA LEU A 388 16.91 6.65 8.43
C LEU A 388 17.42 7.21 9.75
N GLU A 389 18.73 7.15 9.98
CA GLU A 389 19.35 7.65 11.21
C GLU A 389 19.19 9.17 11.36
N GLN A 390 19.37 9.93 10.26
CA GLN A 390 19.19 11.37 10.27
C GLN A 390 17.74 11.81 10.56
N ARG A 391 16.75 11.03 10.13
CA ARG A 391 15.33 11.38 10.25
C ARG A 391 14.68 10.85 11.51
N PHE A 392 15.03 9.63 11.91
CA PHE A 392 14.27 8.88 12.91
C PHE A 392 15.10 8.43 14.11
N HIS A 393 16.43 8.51 14.05
CA HIS A 393 17.33 8.17 15.16
C HIS A 393 17.14 6.74 15.72
N TRP A 394 16.91 5.76 14.83
CA TRP A 394 16.65 4.37 15.21
C TRP A 394 17.91 3.55 15.57
N GLY A 395 19.10 4.14 15.52
CA GLY A 395 20.36 3.43 15.75
C GLY A 395 20.68 2.40 14.66
N ILE A 396 20.15 2.59 13.45
CA ILE A 396 20.37 1.74 12.29
C ILE A 396 21.51 2.36 11.49
N THR A 397 22.73 1.91 11.76
CA THR A 397 23.94 2.39 11.10
C THR A 397 24.65 1.21 10.46
N PRO A 398 25.41 1.40 9.35
CA PRO A 398 26.14 0.29 8.75
C PRO A 398 27.05 -0.43 9.76
N LYS A 399 27.70 0.32 10.66
CA LYS A 399 28.56 -0.22 11.72
C LYS A 399 27.77 -1.03 12.76
N SER A 400 26.59 -0.59 13.18
CA SER A 400 25.80 -1.33 14.16
C SER A 400 25.28 -2.64 13.57
N LEU A 401 24.85 -2.62 12.30
CA LEU A 401 24.36 -3.81 11.61
C LEU A 401 25.47 -4.86 11.39
N CYS A 402 26.67 -4.45 10.99
CA CYS A 402 27.81 -5.36 10.80
C CYS A 402 28.39 -5.94 12.11
N ASN A 403 28.03 -5.38 13.27
CA ASN A 403 28.47 -5.86 14.57
C ASN A 403 27.42 -6.74 15.29
N ASP A 404 26.17 -6.76 14.80
CA ASP A 404 25.02 -7.50 15.37
C ASP A 404 25.10 -9.03 15.22
N ASN A 405 26.31 -9.61 15.07
CA ASN A 405 26.58 -11.05 14.97
C ASN A 405 26.23 -11.88 16.23
N LYS A 406 25.48 -11.32 17.21
CA LYS A 406 25.30 -11.95 18.54
C LYS A 406 23.91 -11.88 19.20
N VAL A 407 22.86 -11.39 18.55
CA VAL A 407 21.53 -11.35 19.20
C VAL A 407 20.51 -12.20 18.45
N THR A 408 20.29 -13.39 19.03
CA THR A 408 19.11 -14.27 19.00
C THR A 408 18.06 -13.95 17.94
N ASP A 409 18.02 -14.81 16.93
CA ASP A 409 16.79 -15.06 16.18
C ASP A 409 15.69 -15.38 17.19
N VAL A 410 14.65 -14.54 17.24
CA VAL A 410 13.40 -14.92 17.90
C VAL A 410 12.89 -16.14 17.14
N LEU A 411 12.92 -17.29 17.81
CA LEU A 411 12.37 -18.53 17.27
C LEU A 411 10.88 -18.29 16.98
N VAL A 412 10.47 -18.66 15.78
CA VAL A 412 9.10 -18.49 15.25
C VAL A 412 8.06 -19.30 16.05
N ASP A 413 8.50 -20.15 16.97
CA ASP A 413 7.70 -21.12 17.73
C ASP A 413 7.03 -20.56 19.01
N ASP A 414 7.35 -19.34 19.45
CA ASP A 414 6.73 -18.73 20.66
C ASP A 414 5.58 -17.76 20.36
N VAL A 415 5.16 -17.63 19.09
CA VAL A 415 4.03 -16.79 18.70
C VAL A 415 2.88 -17.71 18.28
N ASP A 416 1.78 -17.66 19.03
CA ASP A 416 0.52 -18.27 18.60
C ASP A 416 -0.03 -17.47 17.42
N TRP A 417 0.22 -17.98 16.21
CA TRP A 417 -0.12 -17.31 14.95
C TRP A 417 -1.61 -17.40 14.58
N ASP A 418 -2.43 -18.09 15.39
CA ASP A 418 -3.83 -18.39 15.08
C ASP A 418 -4.85 -17.86 16.12
N GLY A 419 -4.45 -17.01 17.09
CA GLY A 419 -5.35 -16.42 18.09
C GLY A 419 -5.45 -14.89 18.04
N ASP A 420 -6.66 -14.34 17.95
CA ASP A 420 -6.94 -12.91 18.21
C ASP A 420 -7.05 -12.58 19.73
N GLU A 421 -6.71 -13.52 20.62
CA GLU A 421 -6.61 -13.32 22.07
C GLU A 421 -5.15 -13.38 22.58
N ALA A 422 -4.87 -12.58 23.62
CA ALA A 422 -3.55 -12.50 24.26
C ALA A 422 -3.15 -13.82 24.95
N PRO A 423 -1.86 -14.24 24.89
CA PRO A 423 -1.40 -15.47 25.51
C PRO A 423 -1.49 -15.39 27.05
N VAL A 424 -2.24 -16.32 27.65
CA VAL A 424 -2.23 -16.56 29.10
C VAL A 424 -1.03 -17.45 29.43
N ILE A 425 -0.06 -16.90 30.16
CA ILE A 425 1.04 -17.70 30.72
C ILE A 425 0.46 -18.62 31.80
N VAL A 426 0.43 -19.92 31.53
CA VAL A 426 0.31 -20.93 32.59
C VAL A 426 1.69 -21.05 33.26
N GLN A 427 1.82 -20.48 34.45
CA GLN A 427 2.99 -20.72 35.30
C GLN A 427 3.02 -22.21 35.71
N MET A 428 4.13 -22.90 35.42
CA MET A 428 4.53 -24.10 36.17
C MET A 428 5.46 -23.70 37.31
#